data_AF-A0A447JN43-F1
#
_entry.id   AF-A0A447JN43-F1
#
_cell.length_a   1.000
_cell.length_b   1.000
_cell.length_c   1.000
_cell.angle_alpha   90.00
_cell.angle_beta   90.00
_cell.angle_gamma   90.00
#
_symmetry.space_group_name_H-M   'P 1'
#
loop_
_entity.id
_entity.type
_entity.pdbx_description
1 polymer ?
#
loop_
_entity_poly.entity_id
_entity_poly.type
_entity_poly.pdbx_seq_one_letter_code
_entity_poly.pdbx_strand_id
1 'polypeptide(L)'
;MLSALLVNAVGIIGFIGLFAPLLAKMLGARRLLARLMLAPLIGALILWLSDQIILWLTRVWMEVSTGSVTALIGAPLLLWLLPRLKSMSAPDMNASDRVAAERRHVLAFAVAGGALLLLATWGALSFGRDAHGWTWASGTLLEELMPWRWPRILAALMAGVMLAVAGCIIQRLTGNPMASPEVLGISSGAAFGVVLMLFLVPGNAFGWLLPAGSLGAAATLLIIMIAAGRGGFSPQRMLLAGMALSTAFTMLLMMLQASGDPRMAEVLTWIAGSTYNATGGQVTRTAIVMVILLAIVPLCRRWLTILPLGGDAARAVGMALTPSRIALLALRLV
;
A
#
# COMPACT_ATOMS: atom_id res chain seq x y z
N MET A 1 -5.04 15.33 16.57
CA MET A 1 -6.04 15.66 15.53
C MET A 1 -5.66 16.90 14.73
N LEU A 2 -5.34 18.05 15.35
CA LEU A 2 -4.86 19.24 14.63
C LEU A 2 -3.62 18.98 13.74
N SER A 3 -2.58 18.31 14.27
CA SER A 3 -1.42 17.93 13.45
C SER A 3 -1.79 16.99 12.29
N ALA A 4 -2.73 16.06 12.49
CA ALA A 4 -3.16 15.14 11.44
C ALA A 4 -3.99 15.84 10.35
N LEU A 5 -4.81 16.83 10.73
CA LEU A 5 -5.54 17.70 9.80
C LEU A 5 -4.59 18.60 8.99
N LEU A 6 -3.56 19.16 9.63
CA LEU A 6 -2.52 19.95 8.95
C LEU A 6 -1.64 19.11 8.03
N VAL A 7 -1.29 17.87 8.43
CA VAL A 7 -0.55 16.94 7.57
C VAL A 7 -1.35 16.61 6.30
N ASN A 8 -2.64 16.35 6.46
CA ASN A 8 -3.53 16.06 5.33
C ASN A 8 -3.64 17.23 4.34
N ALA A 9 -3.59 18.47 4.82
CA ALA A 9 -3.73 19.67 4.01
C ALA A 9 -2.42 20.14 3.34
N VAL A 10 -1.25 19.88 3.94
CA VAL A 10 0.04 20.48 3.52
C VAL A 10 1.00 19.46 2.85
N GLY A 11 0.63 18.17 2.77
CA GLY A 11 1.42 17.17 2.05
C GLY A 11 2.76 16.83 2.75
N ILE A 12 3.83 16.67 1.96
CA ILE A 12 5.14 16.13 2.40
C ILE A 12 5.75 16.90 3.59
N ILE A 13 5.49 18.21 3.70
CA ILE A 13 5.96 19.07 4.80
C ILE A 13 5.21 18.78 6.11
N GLY A 14 4.00 18.22 6.03
CA GLY A 14 3.17 17.82 7.16
C GLY A 14 3.86 16.83 8.11
N PHE A 15 4.77 16.02 7.58
CA PHE A 15 5.56 15.06 8.36
C PHE A 15 6.35 15.72 9.50
N ILE A 16 6.87 16.93 9.27
CA ILE A 16 7.55 17.75 10.29
C ILE A 16 6.60 18.10 11.43
N GLY A 17 5.33 18.38 11.13
CA GLY A 17 4.27 18.65 12.10
C GLY A 17 3.89 17.46 12.98
N LEU A 18 4.21 16.23 12.56
CA LEU A 18 4.05 15.02 13.36
C LEU A 18 5.28 14.75 14.25
N PHE A 19 6.47 15.08 13.75
CA PHE A 19 7.74 14.81 14.41
C PHE A 19 8.14 15.82 15.47
N ALA A 20 7.97 17.10 15.19
CA ALA A 20 8.44 18.16 16.06
C ALA A 20 7.85 18.09 17.49
N PRO A 21 6.55 17.77 17.69
CA PRO A 21 5.99 17.56 19.02
C PRO A 21 6.55 16.31 19.74
N LEU A 22 7.06 15.35 18.98
CA LEU A 22 7.53 14.07 19.47
C LEU A 22 9.01 14.15 19.89
N LEU A 23 9.83 14.86 19.10
CA LEU A 23 11.19 15.28 19.47
C LEU A 23 11.20 16.21 20.67
N ALA A 24 10.28 17.19 20.74
CA ALA A 24 10.11 18.04 21.91
C ALA A 24 9.87 17.23 23.19
N LYS A 25 9.08 16.16 23.09
CA LYS A 25 8.80 15.24 24.21
C LYS A 25 10.06 14.45 24.61
N MET A 26 10.88 14.03 23.65
CA MET A 26 12.14 13.32 23.91
C MET A 26 13.21 14.20 24.54
N LEU A 27 13.25 15.48 24.19
CA LEU A 27 14.11 16.50 24.81
C LEU A 27 13.65 16.91 26.23
N GLY A 28 12.63 16.23 26.78
CA GLY A 28 12.20 16.42 28.17
C GLY A 28 11.02 17.37 28.36
N ALA A 29 10.36 17.84 27.30
CA ALA A 29 9.16 18.66 27.43
C ALA A 29 7.96 17.84 27.95
N ARG A 30 7.79 17.82 29.28
CA ARG A 30 6.71 17.09 29.96
C ARG A 30 5.42 17.91 30.14
N ARG A 31 5.49 19.25 30.09
CA ARG A 31 4.34 20.17 30.26
C ARG A 31 3.79 20.62 28.90
N LEU A 32 2.46 20.82 28.80
CA LEU A 32 1.77 21.23 27.56
C LEU A 32 2.37 22.50 26.96
N LEU A 33 2.60 23.51 27.80
CA LEU A 33 3.14 24.82 27.39
C LEU A 33 4.57 24.72 26.84
N ALA A 34 5.44 23.97 27.52
CA ALA A 34 6.80 23.70 27.04
C ALA A 34 6.79 22.95 25.68
N ARG A 35 5.81 22.06 25.49
CA ARG A 35 5.65 21.31 24.24
C ARG A 35 5.12 22.19 23.10
N LEU A 36 4.23 23.13 23.40
CA LEU A 36 3.72 24.10 22.44
C LEU A 36 4.79 25.10 22.00
N MET A 37 5.82 25.37 22.81
CA MET A 37 6.93 26.26 22.42
C MET A 37 8.08 25.51 21.73
N LEU A 38 8.44 24.31 22.21
CA LEU A 38 9.54 23.54 21.63
C LEU A 38 9.18 22.88 20.30
N ALA A 39 7.92 22.49 20.09
CA ALA A 39 7.51 21.85 18.84
C ALA A 39 7.65 22.78 17.61
N PRO A 40 7.18 24.03 17.61
CA PRO A 40 7.42 24.96 16.50
C PRO A 40 8.91 25.21 16.26
N LEU A 41 9.69 25.37 17.32
CA LEU A 41 11.13 25.66 17.25
C LEU A 41 11.92 24.50 16.60
N ILE A 42 11.62 23.27 17.02
CA ILE A 42 12.23 22.06 16.42
C ILE A 42 11.74 21.88 14.98
N GLY A 43 10.46 22.16 14.70
CA GLY A 43 9.92 22.09 13.35
C GLY A 43 10.59 23.09 12.40
N ALA A 44 10.76 24.33 12.85
CA ALA A 44 11.46 25.38 12.12
C ALA A 44 12.95 25.04 11.89
N LEU A 45 13.62 24.49 12.91
CA LEU A 45 15.02 24.06 12.79
C LEU A 45 15.19 22.94 11.78
N ILE A 46 14.30 21.92 11.79
CA ILE A 46 14.32 20.83 10.82
C ILE A 46 14.05 21.34 9.42
N LEU A 47 13.07 22.24 9.26
CA LEU A 47 12.74 22.83 7.96
C LEU A 47 13.90 23.65 7.41
N TRP A 48 14.51 24.51 8.25
CA TRP A 48 15.66 25.33 7.87
C TRP A 48 16.89 24.48 7.50
N LEU A 49 17.23 23.47 8.31
CA LEU A 49 18.33 22.55 7.99
C LEU A 49 18.08 21.81 6.68
N SER A 50 16.85 21.36 6.47
CA SER A 50 16.49 20.70 5.22
C SER A 50 16.66 21.65 4.04
N ASP A 51 16.12 22.87 4.14
CA ASP A 51 16.24 23.91 3.10
C ASP A 51 17.70 24.23 2.76
N GLN A 52 18.58 24.32 3.76
CA GLN A 52 20.02 24.50 3.55
C GLN A 52 20.69 23.29 2.88
N ILE A 53 20.34 22.06 3.28
CA ILE A 53 20.83 20.84 2.61
C ILE A 53 20.37 20.82 1.16
N ILE A 54 19.14 21.25 0.89
CA ILE A 54 18.58 21.29 -0.47
C ILE A 54 19.31 22.36 -1.29
N LEU A 55 19.41 23.60 -0.83
CA LEU A 55 20.14 24.66 -1.55
C LEU A 55 21.59 24.27 -1.85
N TRP A 56 22.23 23.53 -0.94
CA TRP A 56 23.56 22.96 -1.16
C TRP A 56 23.55 21.84 -2.20
N LEU A 57 22.57 20.94 -2.14
CA LEU A 57 22.39 19.83 -3.08
C LEU A 57 22.02 20.33 -4.49
N THR A 58 21.20 21.39 -4.60
CA THR A 58 20.79 22.00 -5.87
C THR A 58 21.96 22.65 -6.61
N ARG A 59 23.03 23.03 -5.90
CA ARG A 59 24.29 23.48 -6.52
C ARG A 59 25.09 22.35 -7.17
N VAL A 60 24.81 21.09 -6.82
CA VAL A 60 25.55 19.90 -7.29
C VAL A 60 24.70 19.01 -8.20
N TRP A 61 23.37 18.96 -7.98
CA TRP A 61 22.38 18.17 -8.71
C TRP A 61 21.18 19.06 -9.06
N MET A 62 20.69 19.01 -10.30
CA MET A 62 19.52 19.79 -10.76
C MET A 62 18.29 19.64 -9.83
N GLU A 63 17.58 20.76 -9.65
CA GLU A 63 16.30 21.01 -8.96
C GLU A 63 15.61 19.80 -8.29
N VAL A 64 16.04 19.47 -7.06
CA VAL A 64 15.34 18.50 -6.21
C VAL A 64 14.29 19.22 -5.37
N SER A 65 13.04 18.73 -5.40
CA SER A 65 11.95 19.24 -4.55
C SER A 65 12.30 19.14 -3.06
N THR A 66 12.13 20.24 -2.33
CA THR A 66 12.45 20.36 -0.90
C THR A 66 11.68 19.37 0.00
N GLY A 67 10.49 18.93 -0.46
CA GLY A 67 9.71 17.87 0.18
C GLY A 67 10.44 16.51 0.16
N SER A 68 11.12 16.17 -0.92
CA SER A 68 11.78 14.88 -1.09
C SER A 68 13.01 14.69 -0.18
N VAL A 69 13.61 15.77 0.31
CA VAL A 69 14.79 15.68 1.19
C VAL A 69 14.39 15.72 2.67
N THR A 70 13.37 16.50 3.03
CA THR A 70 12.82 16.53 4.40
C THR A 70 12.31 15.15 4.83
N ALA A 71 11.59 14.46 3.95
CA ALA A 71 11.12 13.12 4.26
C ALA A 71 12.24 12.04 4.17
N LEU A 72 13.34 12.28 3.44
CA LEU A 72 14.52 11.39 3.42
C LEU A 72 15.20 11.32 4.79
N ILE A 73 15.20 12.41 5.54
CA ILE A 73 15.66 12.46 6.93
C ILE A 73 14.58 11.91 7.88
N GLY A 74 13.30 12.17 7.60
CA GLY A 74 12.17 11.72 8.40
C GLY A 74 12.01 10.19 8.44
N ALA A 75 12.21 9.48 7.34
CA ALA A 75 12.03 8.03 7.27
C ALA A 75 12.99 7.23 8.20
N PRO A 76 14.32 7.47 8.19
CA PRO A 76 15.25 6.88 9.15
C PRO A 76 14.92 7.23 10.60
N LEU A 77 14.50 8.47 10.86
CA LEU A 77 14.18 8.95 12.21
C LEU A 77 12.93 8.24 12.78
N LEU A 78 11.91 8.02 11.96
CA LEU A 78 10.73 7.22 12.31
C LEU A 78 11.11 5.77 12.63
N LEU A 79 11.94 5.16 11.79
CA LEU A 79 12.42 3.80 11.98
C LEU A 79 13.19 3.66 13.31
N TRP A 80 13.99 4.66 13.67
CA TRP A 80 14.74 4.68 14.93
C TRP A 80 13.85 4.86 16.17
N LEU A 81 12.73 5.59 16.06
CA LEU A 81 11.83 5.84 17.19
C LEU A 81 10.87 4.70 17.51
N LEU A 82 10.67 3.79 16.57
CA LEU A 82 9.72 2.68 16.66
C LEU A 82 9.84 1.79 17.90
N PRO A 83 11.05 1.44 18.38
CA PRO A 83 11.18 0.61 19.57
C PRO A 83 10.60 1.29 20.84
N ARG A 84 10.36 2.60 20.80
CA ARG A 84 9.99 3.41 21.97
C ARG A 84 8.48 3.69 22.10
N LEU A 85 7.67 3.31 21.10
CA LEU A 85 6.22 3.47 21.15
C LEU A 85 5.57 2.27 21.83
N LYS A 86 4.85 2.50 22.94
CA LYS A 86 4.07 1.46 23.65
C LYS A 86 2.91 0.98 22.77
N SER A 87 2.77 -0.34 22.71
CA SER A 87 1.63 -1.06 22.11
C SER A 87 0.30 -0.49 22.61
N MET A 88 -0.57 -0.04 21.70
CA MET A 88 -1.95 0.29 22.02
C MET A 88 -2.76 -1.01 22.17
N SER A 89 -3.59 -1.06 23.21
CA SER A 89 -4.22 -2.26 23.76
C SER A 89 -5.03 -3.09 22.75
N ALA A 90 -5.07 -4.40 23.04
CA ALA A 90 -5.88 -5.40 22.36
C ALA A 90 -7.37 -4.97 22.27
N PRO A 91 -8.14 -5.50 21.29
CA PRO A 91 -9.56 -5.24 21.19
C PRO A 91 -10.28 -5.58 22.50
N ASP A 92 -11.28 -4.78 22.88
CA ASP A 92 -12.10 -5.02 24.07
C ASP A 92 -12.71 -6.44 24.03
N MET A 93 -12.35 -7.27 25.01
CA MET A 93 -12.93 -8.62 25.19
C MET A 93 -14.40 -8.59 25.64
N ASN A 94 -14.96 -7.39 25.87
CA ASN A 94 -16.34 -7.18 26.29
C ASN A 94 -17.32 -6.96 25.11
N ALA A 95 -16.94 -7.32 23.88
CA ALA A 95 -17.88 -7.34 22.77
C ALA A 95 -18.97 -8.38 23.05
N SER A 96 -20.21 -7.93 23.25
CA SER A 96 -21.37 -8.78 23.55
C SER A 96 -21.48 -10.00 22.62
N ASP A 97 -21.94 -11.15 23.13
CA ASP A 97 -22.21 -12.41 22.39
C ASP A 97 -23.20 -12.29 21.22
N ARG A 98 -23.68 -11.08 20.91
CA ARG A 98 -24.47 -10.82 19.72
C ARG A 98 -23.57 -10.87 18.49
N VAL A 99 -23.52 -12.05 17.89
CA VAL A 99 -23.06 -12.24 16.51
C VAL A 99 -23.82 -11.25 15.62
N ALA A 100 -23.13 -10.27 15.05
CA ALA A 100 -23.72 -9.27 14.16
C ALA A 100 -24.60 -9.95 13.09
N ALA A 101 -25.80 -9.41 12.86
CA ALA A 101 -26.82 -10.00 11.96
C ALA A 101 -26.28 -10.28 10.54
N GLU A 102 -25.26 -9.54 10.12
CA GLU A 102 -24.52 -9.71 8.86
C GLU A 102 -23.90 -11.12 8.71
N ARG A 103 -23.44 -11.74 9.81
CA ARG A 103 -22.86 -13.10 9.77
C ARG A 103 -23.89 -14.19 9.51
N ARG A 104 -25.19 -13.91 9.64
CA ARG A 104 -26.27 -14.87 9.32
C ARG A 104 -26.62 -14.90 7.84
N HIS A 105 -26.36 -13.82 7.10
CA HIS A 105 -26.78 -13.65 5.70
C HIS A 105 -25.59 -13.60 4.71
N VAL A 106 -24.46 -14.21 5.06
CA VAL A 106 -23.23 -14.18 4.25
C VAL A 106 -23.48 -14.64 2.80
N LEU A 107 -24.28 -15.69 2.61
CA LEU A 107 -24.65 -16.18 1.28
C LEU A 107 -25.46 -15.15 0.49
N ALA A 108 -26.40 -14.45 1.13
CA ALA A 108 -27.20 -13.43 0.46
C ALA A 108 -26.34 -12.24 0.03
N PHE A 109 -25.42 -11.77 0.88
CA PHE A 109 -24.47 -10.72 0.51
C PHE A 109 -23.50 -11.15 -0.59
N ALA A 110 -23.03 -12.41 -0.57
CA ALA A 110 -22.17 -12.96 -1.62
C ALA A 110 -22.91 -13.04 -2.97
N VAL A 111 -24.15 -13.52 -2.98
CA VAL A 111 -24.98 -13.58 -4.19
C VAL A 111 -25.30 -12.18 -4.71
N ALA A 112 -25.69 -11.25 -3.83
CA ALA A 112 -25.97 -9.86 -4.21
C ALA A 112 -24.73 -9.17 -4.79
N GLY A 113 -23.56 -9.35 -4.16
CA GLY A 113 -22.29 -8.84 -4.66
C GLY A 113 -21.90 -9.45 -6.01
N GLY A 114 -22.08 -10.76 -6.17
CA GLY A 114 -21.85 -11.46 -7.44
C GLY A 114 -22.76 -10.95 -8.57
N ALA A 115 -24.05 -10.79 -8.29
CA ALA A 115 -25.02 -10.23 -9.23
C ALA A 115 -24.65 -8.79 -9.63
N LEU A 116 -24.24 -7.96 -8.67
CA LEU A 116 -23.80 -6.59 -8.93
C LEU A 116 -22.53 -6.55 -9.79
N LEU A 117 -21.56 -7.44 -9.56
CA LEU A 117 -20.35 -7.54 -10.38
C LEU A 117 -20.66 -8.00 -11.81
N LEU A 118 -21.60 -8.94 -11.98
CA LEU A 118 -22.04 -9.38 -13.31
C LEU A 118 -22.75 -8.25 -14.08
N LEU A 119 -23.64 -7.52 -13.41
CA LEU A 119 -24.32 -6.35 -13.98
C LEU A 119 -23.32 -5.25 -14.35
N ALA A 120 -22.34 -4.97 -13.48
CA ALA A 120 -21.29 -4.00 -13.75
C ALA A 120 -20.40 -4.43 -14.94
N THR A 121 -20.08 -5.73 -15.05
CA THR A 121 -19.28 -6.27 -16.15
C THR A 121 -20.04 -6.17 -17.48
N TRP A 122 -21.33 -6.54 -17.48
CA TRP A 122 -22.19 -6.40 -18.65
C TRP A 122 -22.31 -4.92 -19.07
N GLY A 123 -22.59 -4.03 -18.12
CA GLY A 123 -22.62 -2.59 -18.37
C GLY A 123 -21.31 -2.05 -18.92
N ALA A 124 -20.17 -2.45 -18.36
CA ALA A 124 -18.85 -2.02 -18.83
C ALA A 124 -18.53 -2.54 -20.25
N LEU A 125 -19.00 -3.74 -20.61
CA LEU A 125 -18.81 -4.30 -21.94
C LEU A 125 -19.70 -3.62 -22.98
N SER A 126 -20.94 -3.31 -22.64
CA SER A 126 -21.94 -2.81 -23.58
C SER A 126 -22.10 -1.30 -23.61
N PHE A 127 -21.75 -0.57 -22.56
CA PHE A 127 -21.91 0.89 -22.50
C PHE A 127 -20.58 1.60 -22.77
N GLY A 128 -20.58 2.67 -23.57
CA GLY A 128 -19.39 3.50 -23.75
C GLY A 128 -19.68 4.85 -24.38
N ARG A 129 -18.62 5.60 -24.62
CA ARG A 129 -18.69 6.93 -25.21
C ARG A 129 -17.99 6.92 -26.57
N ASP A 130 -18.71 7.41 -27.57
CA ASP A 130 -18.23 7.66 -28.92
C ASP A 130 -18.14 9.18 -29.18
N ALA A 131 -17.67 9.59 -30.36
CA ALA A 131 -17.55 10.99 -30.76
C ALA A 131 -18.88 11.78 -30.68
N HIS A 132 -20.00 11.08 -30.87
CA HIS A 132 -21.35 11.67 -30.86
C HIS A 132 -22.07 11.58 -29.50
N GLY A 133 -21.48 10.96 -28.48
CA GLY A 133 -22.07 10.86 -27.15
C GLY A 133 -21.98 9.47 -26.53
N TRP A 134 -22.82 9.21 -25.54
CA TRP A 134 -22.90 7.91 -24.85
C TRP A 134 -23.81 6.96 -25.61
N THR A 135 -23.32 5.76 -25.90
CA THR A 135 -24.05 4.77 -26.69
C THR A 135 -23.95 3.38 -26.05
N TRP A 136 -25.00 2.60 -26.27
CA TRP A 136 -25.01 1.17 -25.96
C TRP A 136 -24.58 0.43 -27.22
N ALA A 137 -23.43 -0.25 -27.15
CA ALA A 137 -22.92 -1.10 -28.20
C ALA A 137 -23.73 -2.40 -28.26
N SER A 138 -24.36 -2.64 -29.40
CA SER A 138 -25.14 -3.85 -29.70
C SER A 138 -24.85 -4.34 -31.12
N GLY A 139 -24.92 -5.65 -31.36
CA GLY A 139 -24.67 -6.24 -32.68
C GLY A 139 -23.21 -6.12 -33.12
N THR A 140 -23.00 -5.68 -34.36
CA THR A 140 -21.66 -5.58 -34.98
C THR A 140 -20.72 -4.62 -34.23
N LEU A 141 -21.23 -3.49 -33.73
CA LEU A 141 -20.42 -2.54 -32.95
C LEU A 141 -19.84 -3.19 -31.68
N LEU A 142 -20.61 -4.08 -31.05
CA LEU A 142 -20.15 -4.79 -29.86
C LEU A 142 -19.06 -5.81 -30.21
N GLU A 143 -19.20 -6.51 -31.35
CA GLU A 143 -18.20 -7.47 -31.84
C GLU A 143 -16.88 -6.79 -32.18
N GLU A 144 -16.91 -5.63 -32.82
CA GLU A 144 -15.71 -4.84 -33.15
C GLU A 144 -15.00 -4.29 -31.91
N LEU A 145 -15.76 -3.89 -30.88
CA LEU A 145 -15.22 -3.36 -29.64
C LEU A 145 -14.77 -4.46 -28.66
N MET A 146 -15.30 -5.69 -28.79
CA MET A 146 -15.05 -6.78 -27.86
C MET A 146 -13.56 -7.03 -27.60
N PRO A 147 -12.68 -7.14 -28.63
CA PRO A 147 -11.26 -7.45 -28.45
C PRO A 147 -10.51 -6.45 -27.55
N TRP A 148 -10.97 -5.20 -27.51
CA TRP A 148 -10.36 -4.12 -26.72
C TRP A 148 -10.98 -4.00 -25.33
N ARG A 149 -12.26 -4.36 -25.17
CA ARG A 149 -13.00 -4.21 -23.92
C ARG A 149 -12.85 -5.41 -22.98
N TRP A 150 -12.97 -6.63 -23.51
CA TRP A 150 -12.99 -7.83 -22.67
C TRP A 150 -11.70 -8.01 -21.86
N PRO A 151 -10.47 -7.81 -22.40
CA PRO A 151 -9.27 -8.05 -21.61
C PRO A 151 -9.13 -7.01 -20.50
N ARG A 152 -9.49 -5.76 -20.82
CA ARG A 152 -9.40 -4.61 -19.91
C ARG A 152 -10.34 -4.75 -18.72
N ILE A 153 -11.58 -5.15 -18.97
CA ILE A 153 -12.62 -5.29 -17.94
C ILE A 153 -12.31 -6.49 -17.03
N LEU A 154 -11.92 -7.63 -17.61
CA LEU A 154 -11.53 -8.79 -16.81
C LEU A 154 -10.26 -8.50 -15.99
N ALA A 155 -9.25 -7.84 -16.57
CA ALA A 155 -8.06 -7.44 -15.81
C ALA A 155 -8.41 -6.56 -14.61
N ALA A 156 -9.32 -5.58 -14.78
CA ALA A 156 -9.78 -4.72 -13.69
C ALA A 156 -10.53 -5.52 -12.60
N LEU A 157 -11.44 -6.41 -13.00
CA LEU A 157 -12.20 -7.25 -12.08
C LEU A 157 -11.28 -8.15 -11.25
N MET A 158 -10.32 -8.79 -11.90
CA MET A 158 -9.41 -9.74 -11.26
C MET A 158 -8.42 -9.05 -10.33
N ALA A 159 -7.88 -7.90 -10.74
CA ALA A 159 -7.07 -7.05 -9.86
C ALA A 159 -7.88 -6.62 -8.61
N GLY A 160 -9.16 -6.25 -8.79
CA GLY A 160 -10.05 -5.92 -7.69
C GLY A 160 -10.28 -7.08 -6.72
N VAL A 161 -10.48 -8.30 -7.22
CA VAL A 161 -10.62 -9.52 -6.40
C VAL A 161 -9.34 -9.80 -5.61
N MET A 162 -8.19 -9.75 -6.27
CA MET A 162 -6.88 -9.98 -5.63
C MET A 162 -6.59 -8.93 -4.54
N LEU A 163 -6.87 -7.65 -4.82
CA LEU A 163 -6.74 -6.56 -3.84
C LEU A 163 -7.69 -6.74 -2.64
N ALA A 164 -8.92 -7.17 -2.89
CA ALA A 164 -9.89 -7.45 -1.82
C ALA A 164 -9.42 -8.60 -0.91
N VAL A 165 -8.86 -9.67 -1.50
CA VAL A 165 -8.26 -10.78 -0.76
C VAL A 165 -7.05 -10.31 0.05
N ALA A 166 -6.13 -9.55 -0.57
CA ALA A 166 -4.95 -9.00 0.11
C ALA A 166 -5.34 -8.08 1.28
N GLY A 167 -6.39 -7.27 1.10
CA GLY A 167 -7.01 -6.45 2.13
C GLY A 167 -7.56 -7.27 3.30
N CYS A 168 -8.33 -8.33 3.01
CA CYS A 168 -8.85 -9.24 4.02
C CYS A 168 -7.73 -9.89 4.84
N ILE A 169 -6.68 -10.38 4.16
CA ILE A 169 -5.52 -11.01 4.82
C ILE A 169 -4.85 -10.01 5.77
N ILE A 170 -4.57 -8.77 5.35
CA ILE A 170 -3.87 -7.81 6.21
C ILE A 170 -4.74 -7.35 7.39
N GLN A 171 -6.03 -7.13 7.19
CA GLN A 171 -6.95 -6.76 8.25
C GLN A 171 -7.02 -7.85 9.33
N ARG A 172 -7.05 -9.12 8.92
CA ARG A 172 -7.06 -10.26 9.85
C ARG A 172 -5.70 -10.50 10.52
N LEU A 173 -4.61 -10.34 9.78
CA LEU A 173 -3.26 -10.53 10.32
C LEU A 173 -2.87 -9.45 11.32
N THR A 174 -3.36 -8.22 11.12
CA THR A 174 -3.09 -7.09 12.01
C THR A 174 -4.14 -6.92 13.11
N GLY A 175 -5.32 -7.53 12.98
CA GLY A 175 -6.45 -7.30 13.87
C GLY A 175 -7.01 -5.88 13.78
N ASN A 176 -6.70 -5.15 12.71
CA ASN A 176 -7.08 -3.76 12.52
C ASN A 176 -7.97 -3.62 11.26
N PRO A 177 -9.26 -3.25 11.38
CA PRO A 177 -10.13 -3.08 10.23
C PRO A 177 -9.72 -1.92 9.31
N MET A 178 -8.92 -0.97 9.82
CA MET A 178 -8.39 0.15 9.04
C MET A 178 -7.07 -0.20 8.32
N ALA A 179 -6.55 -1.42 8.46
CA ALA A 179 -5.35 -1.84 7.75
C ALA A 179 -5.65 -1.98 6.25
N SER A 180 -4.96 -1.18 5.44
CA SER A 180 -5.02 -1.25 3.98
C SER A 180 -3.77 -1.93 3.41
N PRO A 181 -3.87 -2.65 2.29
CA PRO A 181 -2.72 -3.23 1.62
C PRO A 181 -1.67 -2.17 1.24
N GLU A 182 -2.05 -0.96 0.88
CA GLU A 182 -1.09 0.07 0.45
C GLU A 182 -0.14 0.54 1.56
N VAL A 183 -0.58 0.48 2.82
CA VAL A 183 0.14 1.03 3.98
C VAL A 183 1.46 0.28 4.27
N LEU A 184 1.61 -0.95 3.76
CA LEU A 184 2.85 -1.72 3.92
C LEU A 184 3.96 -1.31 2.94
N GLY A 185 3.75 -0.38 2.00
CA GLY A 185 4.81 0.06 1.08
C GLY A 185 5.24 -0.96 0.03
N ILE A 186 4.57 -2.12 -0.06
CA ILE A 186 4.83 -3.15 -1.07
C ILE A 186 4.60 -2.60 -2.49
N SER A 187 3.56 -1.78 -2.68
CA SER A 187 3.27 -1.13 -3.97
C SER A 187 4.39 -0.16 -4.38
N SER A 188 4.85 0.67 -3.44
CA SER A 188 5.97 1.59 -3.65
C SER A 188 7.29 0.84 -3.92
N GLY A 189 7.47 -0.31 -3.28
CA GLY A 189 8.57 -1.24 -3.55
C GLY A 189 8.53 -1.86 -4.94
N ALA A 190 7.35 -2.25 -5.40
CA ALA A 190 7.14 -2.74 -6.77
C ALA A 190 7.48 -1.64 -7.79
N ALA A 191 6.99 -0.43 -7.58
CA ALA A 191 7.26 0.72 -8.44
C ALA A 191 8.76 1.05 -8.48
N PHE A 192 9.42 1.09 -7.34
CA PHE A 192 10.86 1.31 -7.29
C PHE A 192 11.64 0.20 -8.00
N GLY A 193 11.26 -1.07 -7.82
CA GLY A 193 11.88 -2.20 -8.52
C GLY A 193 11.74 -2.12 -10.04
N VAL A 194 10.56 -1.72 -10.54
CA VAL A 194 10.32 -1.46 -11.96
C VAL A 194 11.22 -0.35 -12.48
N VAL A 195 11.30 0.77 -11.77
CA VAL A 195 12.13 1.90 -12.18
C VAL A 195 13.60 1.53 -12.21
N LEU A 196 14.10 0.84 -11.17
CA LEU A 196 15.48 0.36 -11.14
C LEU A 196 15.79 -0.54 -12.34
N MET A 197 14.87 -1.44 -12.71
CA MET A 197 15.03 -2.33 -13.85
C MET A 197 15.07 -1.58 -15.19
N LEU A 198 14.29 -0.50 -15.32
CA LEU A 198 14.25 0.35 -16.51
C LEU A 198 15.60 1.04 -16.80
N PHE A 199 16.41 1.27 -15.76
CA PHE A 199 17.77 1.79 -15.91
C PHE A 199 18.81 0.68 -16.13
N LEU A 200 18.60 -0.52 -15.58
CA LEU A 200 19.54 -1.63 -15.67
C LEU A 200 19.48 -2.39 -17.00
N VAL A 201 18.31 -2.52 -17.62
CA VAL A 201 18.12 -3.31 -18.85
C VAL A 201 17.63 -2.42 -20.00
N PRO A 202 18.51 -2.04 -20.94
CA PRO A 202 18.11 -1.31 -22.13
C PRO A 202 17.31 -2.18 -23.11
N GLY A 203 16.23 -1.64 -23.68
CA GLY A 203 15.62 -2.16 -24.90
C GLY A 203 14.36 -3.03 -24.78
N ASN A 204 13.93 -3.44 -23.57
CA ASN A 204 12.66 -4.17 -23.44
C ASN A 204 11.98 -4.01 -22.05
N ALA A 205 11.60 -2.79 -21.70
CA ALA A 205 11.01 -2.45 -20.40
C ALA A 205 9.76 -3.28 -20.04
N PHE A 206 8.85 -3.48 -21.00
CA PHE A 206 7.52 -4.04 -20.73
C PHE A 206 7.52 -5.53 -20.37
N GLY A 207 8.45 -6.32 -20.92
CA GLY A 207 8.58 -7.74 -20.57
C GLY A 207 9.07 -7.96 -19.14
N TRP A 208 9.83 -6.99 -18.60
CA TRP A 208 10.43 -7.08 -17.27
C TRP A 208 9.60 -6.41 -16.17
N LEU A 209 8.53 -5.68 -16.50
CA LEU A 209 7.68 -4.97 -15.51
C LEU A 209 7.17 -5.90 -14.40
N LEU A 210 6.59 -7.05 -14.76
CA LEU A 210 6.01 -7.98 -13.80
C LEU A 210 7.09 -8.63 -12.91
N PRO A 211 8.17 -9.24 -13.43
CA PRO A 211 9.21 -9.80 -12.59
C PRO A 211 9.97 -8.73 -11.77
N ALA A 212 10.24 -7.56 -12.32
CA ALA A 212 10.89 -6.46 -11.60
C ALA A 212 10.03 -5.92 -10.46
N GLY A 213 8.74 -5.69 -10.72
CA GLY A 213 7.78 -5.26 -9.71
C GLY A 213 7.61 -6.32 -8.62
N SER A 214 7.52 -7.59 -8.98
CA SER A 214 7.39 -8.70 -8.03
C SER A 214 8.63 -8.84 -7.14
N LEU A 215 9.83 -8.72 -7.72
CA LEU A 215 11.09 -8.74 -6.96
C LEU A 215 11.22 -7.53 -6.04
N GLY A 216 10.88 -6.33 -6.52
CA GLY A 216 10.87 -5.11 -5.70
C GLY A 216 9.90 -5.20 -4.52
N ALA A 217 8.70 -5.73 -4.77
CA ALA A 217 7.68 -5.99 -3.76
C ALA A 217 8.16 -7.04 -2.74
N ALA A 218 8.76 -8.14 -3.19
CA ALA A 218 9.30 -9.19 -2.34
C ALA A 218 10.45 -8.70 -1.45
N ALA A 219 11.40 -7.95 -2.03
CA ALA A 219 12.52 -7.35 -1.31
C ALA A 219 12.02 -6.36 -0.24
N THR A 220 11.02 -5.55 -0.61
CA THR A 220 10.37 -4.61 0.31
C THR A 220 9.71 -5.31 1.49
N LEU A 221 8.94 -6.38 1.21
CA LEU A 221 8.33 -7.19 2.24
C LEU A 221 9.38 -7.83 3.17
N LEU A 222 10.48 -8.32 2.60
CA LEU A 222 11.60 -8.89 3.37
C LEU A 222 12.25 -7.85 4.30
N ILE A 223 12.52 -6.65 3.79
CA ILE A 223 13.09 -5.54 4.59
C ILE A 223 12.16 -5.19 5.75
N ILE A 224 10.86 -5.07 5.49
CA ILE A 224 9.87 -4.78 6.52
C ILE A 224 9.83 -5.90 7.57
N MET A 225 9.90 -7.16 7.14
CA MET A 225 9.91 -8.30 8.06
C MET A 225 11.14 -8.32 8.96
N ILE A 226 12.32 -8.02 8.41
CA ILE A 226 13.56 -7.95 9.19
C ILE A 226 13.53 -6.76 10.17
N ALA A 227 13.04 -5.60 9.72
CA ALA A 227 12.96 -4.39 10.54
C ALA A 227 11.89 -4.50 11.65
N ALA A 228 10.71 -5.02 11.31
CA ALA A 228 9.58 -5.15 12.24
C ALA A 228 9.63 -6.41 13.12
N GLY A 229 10.40 -7.43 12.72
CA GLY A 229 10.56 -8.69 13.45
C GLY A 229 11.52 -8.64 14.63
N ARG A 230 12.40 -7.63 14.70
CA ARG A 230 13.33 -7.45 15.83
C ARG A 230 12.55 -7.15 17.12
N GLY A 231 12.58 -8.09 18.07
CA GLY A 231 11.85 -7.98 19.35
C GLY A 231 10.38 -8.43 19.28
N GLY A 232 10.05 -9.31 18.33
CA GLY A 232 8.71 -9.89 18.19
C GLY A 232 7.82 -9.11 17.21
N PHE A 233 6.89 -9.84 16.58
CA PHE A 233 6.00 -9.28 15.57
C PHE A 233 4.98 -8.31 16.19
N SER A 234 5.06 -7.04 15.78
CA SER A 234 4.08 -6.00 16.10
C SER A 234 3.46 -5.46 14.82
N PRO A 235 2.12 -5.56 14.64
CA PRO A 235 1.41 -4.97 13.51
C PRO A 235 1.72 -3.48 13.32
N GLN A 236 1.82 -2.73 14.42
CA GLN A 236 2.09 -1.29 14.39
C GLN A 236 3.49 -1.00 13.86
N ARG A 237 4.51 -1.73 14.31
CA ARG A 237 5.88 -1.58 13.81
C ARG A 237 5.97 -1.93 12.32
N MET A 238 5.26 -2.96 11.90
CA MET A 238 5.19 -3.37 10.50
C MET A 238 4.55 -2.29 9.62
N LEU A 239 3.42 -1.71 10.04
CA LEU A 239 2.75 -0.63 9.31
C LEU A 239 3.62 0.63 9.25
N LEU A 240 4.27 1.01 10.35
CA LEU A 240 5.14 2.18 10.38
C LEU A 240 6.43 1.97 9.57
N ALA A 241 7.03 0.79 9.59
CA ALA A 241 8.16 0.43 8.74
C ALA A 241 7.76 0.48 7.26
N GLY A 242 6.59 -0.05 6.92
CA GLY A 242 6.01 0.03 5.58
C GLY A 242 5.80 1.47 5.12
N MET A 243 5.22 2.33 5.96
CA MET A 243 5.05 3.75 5.67
C MET A 243 6.41 4.44 5.46
N ALA A 244 7.38 4.25 6.36
CA ALA A 244 8.70 4.88 6.23
C ALA A 244 9.41 4.46 4.93
N LEU A 245 9.37 3.17 4.59
CA LEU A 245 9.97 2.63 3.38
C LEU A 245 9.23 3.11 2.12
N SER A 246 7.89 3.14 2.16
CA SER A 246 7.05 3.70 1.10
C SER A 246 7.42 5.15 0.81
N THR A 247 7.55 5.97 1.86
CA THR A 247 7.95 7.36 1.72
C THR A 247 9.34 7.45 1.08
N ALA A 248 10.31 6.65 1.54
CA ALA A 248 11.65 6.61 0.95
C ALA A 248 11.64 6.28 -0.55
N PHE A 249 10.90 5.25 -0.98
CA PHE A 249 10.77 4.91 -2.39
C PHE A 249 10.05 5.99 -3.20
N THR A 250 8.98 6.57 -2.66
CA THR A 250 8.24 7.66 -3.32
C THR A 250 9.16 8.86 -3.58
N MET A 251 10.06 9.17 -2.65
CA MET A 251 11.02 10.25 -2.82
C MET A 251 12.07 9.96 -3.88
N LEU A 252 12.58 8.73 -3.93
CA LEU A 252 13.49 8.32 -5.00
C LEU A 252 12.81 8.43 -6.38
N LEU A 253 11.54 8.01 -6.48
CA LEU A 253 10.73 8.16 -7.69
C LEU A 253 10.54 9.64 -8.07
N MET A 254 10.28 10.52 -7.09
CA MET A 254 10.16 11.97 -7.35
C MET A 254 11.48 12.62 -7.78
N MET A 255 12.62 12.23 -7.19
CA MET A 255 13.93 12.71 -7.62
C MET A 255 14.24 12.27 -9.05
N LEU A 256 13.89 11.03 -9.40
CA LEU A 256 14.04 10.52 -10.76
C LEU A 256 13.12 11.24 -11.75
N GLN A 257 11.92 11.65 -11.35
CA GLN A 257 11.05 12.52 -12.16
C GLN A 257 11.63 13.90 -12.42
N ALA A 258 12.34 14.47 -11.44
CA ALA A 258 13.00 15.76 -11.61
C ALA A 258 14.17 15.73 -12.60
N SER A 259 14.72 14.56 -12.93
CA SER A 259 15.81 14.41 -13.89
C SER A 259 15.41 14.75 -15.34
N GLY A 260 14.11 14.78 -15.65
CA GLY A 260 13.61 15.05 -17.00
C GLY A 260 13.74 13.87 -17.98
N ASP A 261 14.07 12.66 -17.51
CA ASP A 261 14.18 11.48 -18.37
C ASP A 261 12.81 11.12 -19.00
N PRO A 262 12.69 11.02 -20.34
CA PRO A 262 11.44 10.67 -21.02
C PRO A 262 10.89 9.29 -20.59
N ARG A 263 11.75 8.36 -20.15
CA ARG A 263 11.32 7.04 -19.61
C ARG A 263 10.43 7.19 -18.39
N MET A 264 10.53 8.29 -17.67
CA MET A 264 9.72 8.53 -16.49
C MET A 264 8.24 8.81 -16.80
N ALA A 265 7.91 9.26 -18.01
CA ALA A 265 6.51 9.40 -18.44
C ALA A 265 5.80 8.04 -18.55
N GLU A 266 6.52 7.00 -18.99
CA GLU A 266 6.02 5.62 -19.02
C GLU A 266 5.81 5.08 -17.60
N VAL A 267 6.74 5.37 -16.70
CA VAL A 267 6.65 5.03 -15.27
C VAL A 267 5.46 5.71 -14.61
N LEU A 268 5.22 7.00 -14.88
CA LEU A 268 4.06 7.73 -14.34
C LEU A 268 2.73 7.11 -14.78
N THR A 269 2.64 6.73 -16.05
CA THR A 269 1.46 6.04 -16.59
C THR A 269 1.26 4.66 -15.96
N TRP A 270 2.35 3.96 -15.65
CA TRP A 270 2.31 2.67 -14.98
C TRP A 270 1.95 2.78 -13.49
N ILE A 271 2.53 3.74 -12.75
CA ILE A 271 2.25 4.01 -11.33
C ILE A 271 0.78 4.38 -11.12
N ALA A 272 0.18 5.10 -12.08
CA ALA A 272 -1.24 5.44 -12.02
C ALA A 272 -2.18 4.22 -12.07
N GLY A 273 -1.68 3.05 -12.48
CA GLY A 273 -2.46 1.83 -12.63
C GLY A 273 -3.38 1.90 -13.84
N SER A 274 -2.99 1.24 -14.94
CA SER A 274 -3.78 1.25 -16.18
C SER A 274 -4.03 -0.15 -16.70
N THR A 275 -5.30 -0.41 -17.03
CA THR A 275 -5.72 -1.63 -17.73
C THR A 275 -5.77 -1.45 -19.26
N TYR A 276 -5.32 -0.29 -19.76
CA TYR A 276 -5.48 0.11 -21.17
C TYR A 276 -4.78 -0.85 -22.14
N ASN A 277 -3.60 -1.36 -21.77
CA ASN A 277 -2.80 -2.28 -22.60
C ASN A 277 -2.98 -3.75 -22.21
N ALA A 278 -4.09 -4.12 -21.56
CA ALA A 278 -4.34 -5.50 -21.16
C ALA A 278 -4.52 -6.41 -22.39
N THR A 279 -3.74 -7.49 -22.45
CA THR A 279 -3.83 -8.50 -23.52
C THR A 279 -4.51 -9.77 -23.02
N GLY A 280 -5.16 -10.53 -23.91
CA GLY A 280 -5.82 -11.79 -23.54
C GLY A 280 -4.87 -12.82 -22.89
N GLY A 281 -3.62 -12.86 -23.33
CA GLY A 281 -2.58 -13.69 -22.72
C GLY A 281 -2.14 -13.24 -21.32
N GLN A 282 -2.24 -11.95 -20.99
CA GLN A 282 -2.02 -11.48 -19.61
C GLN A 282 -3.21 -11.82 -18.73
N VAL A 283 -4.44 -11.62 -19.22
CA VAL A 283 -5.68 -11.93 -18.49
C VAL A 283 -5.73 -13.40 -18.09
N THR A 284 -5.44 -14.32 -19.01
CA THR A 284 -5.41 -15.76 -18.71
C THR A 284 -4.38 -16.11 -17.63
N ARG A 285 -3.17 -15.53 -17.69
CA ARG A 285 -2.13 -15.73 -16.66
C ARG A 285 -2.57 -15.18 -15.30
N THR A 286 -3.10 -13.96 -15.25
CA THR A 286 -3.65 -13.38 -14.02
C THR A 286 -4.83 -14.20 -13.48
N ALA A 287 -5.60 -14.87 -14.36
CA ALA A 287 -6.75 -15.68 -13.95
C ALA A 287 -6.31 -16.94 -13.24
N ILE A 288 -5.27 -17.58 -13.75
CA ILE A 288 -4.65 -18.73 -13.10
C ILE A 288 -4.16 -18.33 -11.70
N VAL A 289 -3.45 -17.19 -11.59
CA VAL A 289 -2.95 -16.67 -10.30
C VAL A 289 -4.10 -16.39 -9.33
N MET A 290 -5.14 -15.68 -9.78
CA MET A 290 -6.32 -15.37 -8.97
C MET A 290 -7.05 -16.63 -8.50
N VAL A 291 -7.25 -17.63 -9.37
CA VAL A 291 -7.90 -18.89 -9.02
C VAL A 291 -7.09 -19.66 -7.99
N ILE A 292 -5.76 -19.72 -8.15
CA ILE A 292 -4.85 -20.33 -7.17
C ILE A 292 -4.97 -19.60 -5.82
N LEU A 293 -4.92 -18.27 -5.82
CA LEU A 293 -5.08 -17.46 -4.61
C LEU A 293 -6.41 -17.75 -3.91
N LEU A 294 -7.52 -17.74 -4.65
CA LEU A 294 -8.86 -18.04 -4.12
C LEU A 294 -9.01 -19.48 -3.62
N ALA A 295 -8.28 -20.43 -4.19
CA ALA A 295 -8.26 -21.81 -3.71
C ALA A 295 -7.45 -21.97 -2.41
N ILE A 296 -6.35 -21.23 -2.26
CA ILE A 296 -5.45 -21.33 -1.10
C ILE A 296 -6.02 -20.58 0.12
N VAL A 297 -6.61 -19.40 -0.06
CA VAL A 297 -7.08 -18.55 1.06
C VAL A 297 -8.03 -19.27 2.04
N PRO A 298 -9.02 -20.06 1.59
CA PRO A 298 -9.88 -20.84 2.48
C PRO A 298 -9.12 -21.85 3.34
N LEU A 299 -8.00 -22.40 2.87
CA LEU A 299 -7.15 -23.32 3.65
C LEU A 299 -6.51 -22.57 4.85
N CYS A 300 -6.28 -21.27 4.71
CA CYS A 300 -5.78 -20.41 5.78
C CYS A 300 -6.88 -19.89 6.73
N ARG A 301 -8.15 -20.31 6.58
CA ARG A 301 -9.29 -19.82 7.39
C ARG A 301 -9.01 -19.87 8.88
N ARG A 302 -8.46 -20.99 9.39
CA ARG A 302 -8.17 -21.17 10.82
C ARG A 302 -7.21 -20.09 11.34
N TRP A 303 -6.18 -19.77 10.57
CA TRP A 303 -5.22 -18.72 10.94
C TRP A 303 -5.89 -17.34 10.92
N LEU A 304 -6.64 -17.04 9.86
CA LEU A 304 -7.35 -15.76 9.70
C LEU A 304 -8.42 -15.52 10.78
N THR A 305 -9.03 -16.58 11.32
CA THR A 305 -10.01 -16.45 12.42
C THR A 305 -9.37 -16.24 13.79
N ILE A 306 -8.20 -16.83 14.03
CA ILE A 306 -7.57 -16.85 15.36
C ILE A 306 -6.58 -15.69 15.54
N LEU A 307 -5.84 -15.29 14.51
CA LEU A 307 -4.86 -14.20 14.59
C LEU A 307 -5.41 -12.86 15.14
N PRO A 308 -6.64 -12.43 14.81
CA PRO A 308 -7.23 -11.22 15.38
C PRO A 308 -7.43 -11.27 16.90
N LEU A 309 -7.51 -12.47 17.51
CA LEU A 309 -7.70 -12.65 18.95
C LEU A 309 -6.42 -12.38 19.76
N GLY A 310 -5.28 -12.16 19.09
CA GLY A 310 -4.00 -11.88 19.72
C GLY A 310 -3.03 -13.06 19.70
N GLY A 311 -1.75 -12.75 19.94
CA GLY A 311 -0.67 -13.74 19.88
C GLY A 311 -0.75 -14.82 20.96
N ASP A 312 -1.27 -14.48 22.14
CA ASP A 312 -1.35 -15.42 23.26
C ASP A 312 -2.49 -16.43 23.08
N ALA A 313 -3.67 -15.97 22.64
CA ALA A 313 -4.77 -16.85 22.26
C ALA A 313 -4.39 -17.81 21.12
N ALA A 314 -3.67 -17.30 20.10
CA ALA A 314 -3.18 -18.12 19.00
C ALA A 314 -2.17 -19.19 19.47
N ARG A 315 -1.25 -18.85 20.37
CA ARG A 315 -0.31 -19.81 20.97
C ARG A 315 -0.99 -20.86 21.83
N ALA A 316 -2.00 -20.48 22.61
CA ALA A 316 -2.76 -21.41 23.44
C ALA A 316 -3.46 -22.52 22.63
N VAL A 317 -3.87 -22.22 21.39
CA VAL A 317 -4.50 -23.19 20.46
C VAL A 317 -3.45 -23.95 19.61
N GLY A 318 -2.16 -23.81 19.92
CA GLY A 318 -1.05 -24.52 19.27
C GLY A 318 -0.62 -23.96 17.91
N MET A 319 -0.96 -22.70 17.58
CA MET A 319 -0.58 -22.09 16.31
C MET A 319 0.89 -21.65 16.31
N ALA A 320 1.63 -22.06 15.27
CA ALA A 320 2.96 -21.52 14.98
C ALA A 320 2.87 -20.09 14.42
N LEU A 321 2.94 -19.08 15.30
CA LEU A 321 2.74 -17.67 14.97
C LEU A 321 3.60 -17.16 13.80
N THR A 322 4.92 -17.37 13.87
CA THR A 322 5.86 -16.78 12.91
C THR A 322 5.69 -17.40 11.51
N PRO A 323 5.67 -18.73 11.33
CA PRO A 323 5.40 -19.34 10.03
C PRO A 323 4.03 -18.96 9.45
N SER A 324 2.97 -18.95 10.26
CA SER A 324 1.63 -18.59 9.77
C SER A 324 1.56 -17.14 9.30
N ARG A 325 2.22 -16.20 9.99
CA ARG A 325 2.30 -14.80 9.56
C ARG A 325 3.12 -14.63 8.29
N ILE A 326 4.27 -15.30 8.17
CA ILE A 326 5.10 -15.27 6.96
C ILE A 326 4.32 -15.83 5.77
N ALA A 327 3.65 -16.97 5.93
CA ALA A 327 2.86 -17.59 4.88
C ALA A 327 1.72 -16.68 4.39
N LEU A 328 1.00 -16.03 5.31
CA LEU A 328 -0.06 -15.08 4.95
C LEU A 328 0.48 -13.81 4.28
N LEU A 329 1.63 -13.30 4.73
CA LEU A 329 2.27 -12.15 4.10
C LEU A 329 2.80 -12.47 2.70
N ALA A 330 3.32 -13.68 2.49
CA ALA A 330 3.73 -14.17 1.18
C ALA A 330 2.52 -14.38 0.25
N LEU A 331 1.42 -14.95 0.76
CA LEU A 331 0.19 -15.14 -0.02
C LEU A 331 -0.41 -13.82 -0.50
N ARG A 332 -0.25 -12.75 0.28
CA ARG A 332 -0.69 -11.38 -0.05
C ARG A 332 0.15 -10.73 -1.16
N LEU A 333 1.38 -11.21 -1.39
CA LEU A 333 2.27 -10.66 -2.42
C LEU A 333 1.83 -11.03 -3.84
N VAL A 334 1.10 -12.15 -3.94
CA VAL A 334 0.59 -12.75 -5.18
C VAL A 334 -0.64 -11.98 -5.67
#